data_AF-A0A023AWS6-F1
#
_entry.id   AF-A0A023AWS6-F1
#
_cell.length_a   1.000
_cell.length_b   1.000
_cell.length_c   1.000
_cell.angle_alpha   90.00
_cell.angle_beta   90.00
_cell.angle_gamma   90.00
#
_symmetry.space_group_name_H-M   'P 1'
#
loop_
_entity.id
_entity.type
_entity.pdbx_description
1 polymer ?
#
loop_
_entity_poly.entity_id
_entity_poly.type
_entity_poly.pdbx_seq_one_letter_code
_entity_poly.pdbx_strand_id
1 'polypeptide(L)' 'MRAPQDFKELRSLLGLLSFHRRFVPAFSDEVQPLQELMNAHKTLPFIWEDHHEAAFQELKNLV' A
#
# COMPACT_ATOMS: atom_id res chain seq x y z
N MET A 1 -8.07 -7.12 -6.99
CA MET A 1 -7.78 -5.69 -6.70
C MET A 1 -6.90 -5.13 -7.80
N ARG A 2 -7.16 -3.89 -8.24
CA ARG A 2 -6.32 -3.12 -9.16
C ARG A 2 -5.34 -2.29 -8.34
N ALA A 3 -4.13 -2.08 -8.83
CA ALA A 3 -3.18 -1.16 -8.22
C ALA A 3 -3.75 0.27 -8.22
N PRO A 4 -3.58 1.04 -7.13
CA PRO A 4 -4.06 2.41 -7.05
C PRO A 4 -3.30 3.30 -8.05
N GLN A 5 -4.02 4.22 -8.67
CA GLN A 5 -3.46 5.16 -9.65
C GLN A 5 -3.27 6.57 -9.09
N ASP A 6 -3.78 6.83 -7.89
CA ASP A 6 -3.63 8.09 -7.20
C ASP A 6 -3.55 7.91 -5.68
N PHE A 7 -3.16 8.99 -4.98
CA PHE A 7 -3.08 8.99 -3.52
C PHE A 7 -4.43 8.78 -2.83
N LYS A 8 -5.56 9.07 -3.49
CA LYS A 8 -6.89 8.89 -2.90
C LYS A 8 -7.26 7.42 -2.86
N GLU A 9 -7.07 6.70 -3.97
CA GLU A 9 -7.21 5.26 -4.10
C GLU A 9 -6.25 4.54 -3.16
N LEU A 10 -4.97 4.96 -3.11
CA LEU A 10 -3.99 4.37 -2.20
C LEU A 10 -4.39 4.55 -0.73
N ARG A 11 -4.98 5.69 -0.36
CA ARG A 11 -5.44 5.94 1.02
C ARG A 11 -6.63 5.07 1.38
N SER A 12 -7.59 4.93 0.46
CA SER A 12 -8.72 4.01 0.63
C SER A 12 -8.24 2.57 0.75
N LEU A 13 -7.26 2.16 -0.07
CA LEU A 13 -6.66 0.84 -0.01
C LEU A 13 -5.98 0.58 1.34
N LEU A 14 -5.10 1.48 1.80
CA LEU A 14 -4.44 1.35 3.10
C LEU A 14 -5.45 1.31 4.25
N GLY A 15 -6.55 2.07 4.16
CA GLY A 15 -7.64 2.01 5.11
C GLY A 15 -8.30 0.62 5.17
N LEU A 16 -8.58 0.01 4.02
CA LEU A 16 -9.12 -1.35 3.93
C LEU A 16 -8.12 -2.39 4.47
N LEU A 17 -6.86 -2.31 4.06
CA LEU A 17 -5.82 -3.24 4.47
C LEU A 17 -5.54 -3.14 5.98
N SER A 18 -5.69 -1.96 6.58
CA SER A 18 -5.51 -1.76 8.02
C SER A 18 -6.48 -2.60 8.88
N PHE A 19 -7.60 -3.04 8.33
CA PHE A 19 -8.51 -3.98 8.98
C PHE A 19 -7.89 -5.38 9.12
N HIS A 20 -7.12 -5.81 8.12
CA HIS A 20 -6.49 -7.13 8.05
C HIS A 20 -5.17 -7.23 8.83
N ARG A 21 -4.62 -6.10 9.31
CA ARG A 21 -3.37 -6.05 10.09
C ARG A 21 -3.33 -6.98 11.30
N ARG A 22 -4.50 -7.35 11.86
CA ARG A 22 -4.61 -8.21 13.04
C ARG A 22 -4.45 -9.70 12.72
N PHE A 23 -4.54 -10.06 11.44
CA PHE A 23 -4.52 -11.44 10.94
C PHE A 23 -3.28 -11.74 10.09
N VAL A 24 -2.59 -10.70 9.62
CA VAL A 24 -1.39 -10.83 8.79
C VAL A 24 -0.14 -10.57 9.67
N PRO A 25 0.66 -11.60 9.99
CA PRO A 25 1.96 -11.39 10.62
C PRO A 25 2.86 -10.61 9.66
N ALA A 26 3.71 -9.72 10.19
CA ALA A 26 4.60 -8.84 9.41
C ALA A 26 3.89 -7.86 8.45
N PHE A 27 2.59 -7.62 8.62
CA PHE A 27 1.82 -6.67 7.81
C PHE A 27 2.51 -5.31 7.67
N SER A 28 3.08 -4.78 8.75
CA SER A 28 3.77 -3.49 8.77
C SER A 28 4.94 -3.40 7.78
N ASP A 29 5.69 -4.48 7.59
CA ASP A 29 6.83 -4.51 6.68
C ASP A 29 6.35 -4.51 5.23
N GLU A 30 5.29 -5.28 4.94
CA GLU A 30 4.69 -5.38 3.60
C GLU A 30 3.98 -4.09 3.17
N VAL A 31 3.27 -3.39 4.06
CA VAL A 31 2.66 -2.08 3.72
C VAL A 31 3.64 -0.92 3.80
N GLN A 32 4.86 -1.09 4.31
CA GLN A 32 5.82 0.00 4.47
C GLN A 32 6.04 0.81 3.17
N PRO A 33 6.36 0.21 2.01
CA PRO A 33 6.56 0.98 0.77
C PRO A 33 5.30 1.74 0.35
N LEU A 34 4.11 1.18 0.58
CA LEU A 34 2.84 1.85 0.28
C LEU A 34 2.57 3.02 1.24
N GLN A 35 2.96 2.88 2.52
CA GLN A 35 2.87 3.95 3.51
C GLN A 35 3.87 5.07 3.23
N GLU A 36 5.08 4.74 2.80
CA GLU A 36 6.09 5.72 2.39
C GLU A 36 5.62 6.54 1.19
N LEU A 37 5.07 5.88 0.17
CA LEU A 37 4.44 6.55 -0.97
C LEU A 37 3.31 7.48 -0.51
N MET A 38 2.43 7.01 0.38
CA MET A 38 1.37 7.84 0.96
C MET A 38 1.90 9.06 1.72
N ASN A 39 2.99 8.90 2.46
CA ASN A 39 3.63 9.99 3.20
C ASN A 39 4.26 11.01 2.27
N ALA A 40 4.80 10.56 1.13
CA ALA A 40 5.42 11.40 0.11
C ALA A 40 4.41 12.28 -0.66
N HIS A 41 3.10 12.07 -0.54
CA HIS A 41 2.08 12.85 -1.29
C HIS A 41 2.14 14.37 -1.11
N LYS A 42 2.77 14.85 -0.02
CA LYS A 42 2.91 16.29 0.27
C LYS A 42 4.06 16.94 -0.50
N THR A 43 5.04 16.16 -0.94
CA THR A 43 6.31 16.64 -1.50
C THR A 43 6.59 16.10 -2.89
N LEU A 44 6.06 14.92 -3.23
CA LEU A 44 6.32 14.23 -4.48
C LEU A 44 5.02 13.89 -5.22
N PRO A 45 5.05 13.86 -6.57
CA PRO A 45 3.96 13.33 -7.36
C PRO A 45 3.77 11.83 -7.10
N PHE A 46 2.59 11.31 -7.43
CA PHE A 46 2.31 9.89 -7.33
C PHE A 46 3.12 9.13 -8.37
N ILE A 47 4.14 8.40 -7.94
CA ILE A 47 4.96 7.53 -8.79
C ILE A 47 4.81 6.12 -8.28
N TRP A 48 4.19 5.26 -9.09
CA TRP A 48 4.06 3.85 -8.80
C TRP A 48 5.21 3.10 -9.44
N GLU A 49 6.14 2.65 -8.60
CA GLU A 49 7.33 1.89 -9.00
C GLU A 49 7.16 0.38 -8.72
N ASP A 50 8.04 -0.44 -9.30
CA ASP A 50 7.98 -1.90 -9.19
C ASP A 50 7.99 -2.41 -7.74
N HIS A 51 8.67 -1.73 -6.82
CA HIS A 51 8.69 -2.12 -5.41
C HIS A 51 7.35 -1.86 -4.70
N HIS A 52 6.59 -0.85 -5.13
CA HIS A 52 5.23 -0.62 -4.65
C HIS A 52 4.27 -1.70 -5.18
N GLU A 53 4.44 -2.08 -6.45
CA GLU A 53 3.67 -3.17 -7.05
C GLU A 53 3.95 -4.52 -6.38
N ALA A 54 5.23 -4.82 -6.11
CA ALA A 54 5.62 -6.05 -5.42
C ALA A 54 4.94 -6.16 -4.04
N ALA A 55 5.04 -5.12 -3.23
CA ALA A 55 4.35 -5.04 -1.93
C ALA A 55 2.83 -5.18 -2.06
N PHE A 56 2.23 -4.53 -3.07
CA PHE A 56 0.80 -4.64 -3.33
C PHE A 56 0.37 -6.08 -3.71
N GLN A 57 1.18 -6.80 -4.48
CA GLN A 57 0.90 -8.19 -4.84
C GLN A 57 1.07 -9.14 -3.65
N GLU A 58 2.10 -8.95 -2.82
CA GLU A 58 2.27 -9.72 -1.58
C GLU A 58 1.07 -9.54 -0.65
N LEU A 59 0.62 -8.30 -0.47
CA LEU A 59 -0.59 -8.00 0.31
C LEU A 59 -1.85 -8.64 -0.27
N LYS A 60 -1.96 -8.77 -1.59
CA LYS A 60 -3.05 -9.49 -2.26
C LYS A 60 -3.01 -10.99 -2.00
N ASN A 61 -1.83 -11.58 -1.80
CA ASN A 61 -1.69 -13.01 -1.51
C ASN A 61 -2.01 -13.32 -0.04
N LEU A 62 -1.90 -12.33 0.84
CA LEU A 62 -2.13 -12.45 2.28
C LEU A 62 -3.60 -12.24 2.70
N VAL A 63 -4.46 -11.71 1.80
CA VAL A 63 -5.87 -11.36 2.06
C VAL A 63 -6.83 -12.27 1.30
#